data_AF-A0A7S0ACK1-F1
#
_entry.id   AF-A0A7S0ACK1-F1
#
_cell.length_a   1.000
_cell.length_b   1.000
_cell.length_c   1.000
_cell.angle_alpha   90.00
_cell.angle_beta   90.00
_cell.angle_gamma   90.00
#
_symmetry.space_group_name_H-M   'P 1'
#
loop_
_entity.id
_entity.type
_entity.pdbx_description
1 polymer ?
#
loop_
_entity_poly.entity_id
_entity_poly.type
_entity_poly.pdbx_seq_one_letter_code
_entity_poly.pdbx_strand_id
1 'polypeptide(L)'
;PNGVTPRRRVTASLELEPGAALRSLREGGRVSVRVVAPLGFEFDAGCLAVVPNPVFSSCAGTGRFAVLAAGDAGLPAGRTVVMLWVTNARMTPADNTWTLAS
;
A
#
# COMPACT_ATOMS: atom_id res chain seq x y z
N PRO A 1 20.15 -17.75 17.03
CA PRO A 1 19.70 -16.37 17.34
C PRO A 1 18.17 -16.33 17.41
N ASN A 2 17.61 -16.18 18.61
CA ASN A 2 16.17 -16.21 18.88
C ASN A 2 15.54 -14.87 18.50
N GLY A 3 15.60 -14.53 17.21
CA GLY A 3 15.34 -13.22 16.61
C GLY A 3 13.89 -12.77 16.70
N VAL A 4 13.48 -12.33 17.89
CA VAL A 4 12.22 -11.61 18.09
C VAL A 4 12.47 -10.15 17.74
N THR A 5 11.92 -9.68 16.62
CA THR A 5 11.90 -8.25 16.30
C THR A 5 10.73 -7.62 17.06
N PRO A 6 10.93 -6.60 17.90
CA PRO A 6 9.81 -5.94 18.57
C PRO A 6 8.83 -5.37 17.53
N ARG A 7 7.52 -5.44 17.83
CA ARG A 7 6.46 -4.86 16.99
C ARG A 7 6.74 -3.37 16.85
N ARG A 8 7.04 -2.93 15.64
CA ARG A 8 7.41 -1.54 15.36
C ARG A 8 6.66 -1.08 14.12
N ARG A 9 6.15 0.16 14.18
CA ARG A 9 5.69 0.85 12.98
C ARG A 9 6.90 1.21 12.14
N VAL A 10 6.88 0.79 10.89
CA VAL A 10 7.89 1.07 9.87
C VAL A 10 7.21 1.59 8.62
N THR A 11 7.99 2.17 7.72
CA THR A 11 7.48 2.63 6.42
C THR A 11 7.87 1.64 5.33
N ALA A 12 6.90 1.24 4.52
CA ALA A 12 7.13 0.49 3.29
C ALA A 12 7.02 1.44 2.09
N SER A 13 7.91 1.27 1.11
CA SER A 13 7.79 1.96 -0.18
C SER A 13 7.14 1.01 -1.18
N LEU A 14 6.00 1.40 -1.73
CA LEU A 14 5.35 0.70 -2.83
C LEU A 14 5.61 1.49 -4.12
N GLU A 15 6.18 0.80 -5.09
CA GLU A 15 6.41 1.32 -6.43
C GLU A 15 5.38 0.74 -7.40
N LEU A 16 4.71 1.62 -8.13
CA LEU A 16 3.70 1.28 -9.13
C LEU A 16 4.12 1.89 -10.46
N GLU A 17 4.11 1.11 -11.53
CA GLU A 17 4.45 1.59 -12.86
C GLU A 17 3.43 1.08 -13.90
N PRO A 18 2.24 1.70 -13.97
CA PRO A 18 1.27 1.37 -15.00
C PRO A 18 1.81 1.76 -16.38
N GLY A 19 1.74 0.84 -17.35
CA GLY A 19 2.14 1.13 -18.73
C GLY A 19 1.26 2.18 -19.44
N ALA A 20 0.07 2.45 -18.90
CA ALA A 20 -0.84 3.49 -19.36
C ALA A 20 -1.63 4.07 -18.18
N ALA A 21 -2.14 5.29 -18.33
CA ALA A 21 -2.97 5.91 -17.31
C ALA A 21 -4.31 5.16 -17.19
N LEU A 22 -4.68 4.79 -15.97
CA LEU A 22 -5.97 4.17 -15.67
C LEU A 22 -6.94 5.26 -15.22
N ARG A 23 -8.17 5.24 -15.72
CA ARG A 23 -9.25 6.13 -15.27
C ARG A 23 -10.56 5.37 -15.20
N SER A 24 -11.41 5.74 -14.25
CA SER A 24 -12.81 5.32 -14.27
C SER A 24 -13.53 5.96 -15.47
N LEU A 25 -14.29 5.15 -16.21
CA LEU A 25 -15.17 5.62 -17.29
C LEU A 25 -16.55 6.07 -16.79
N ARG A 26 -16.89 5.77 -15.53
CA ARG A 26 -18.16 6.15 -14.91
C ARG A 26 -18.00 7.45 -14.14
N GLU A 27 -18.99 8.33 -14.26
CA GLU A 27 -19.15 9.48 -13.37
C GLU A 27 -19.21 9.00 -11.92
N GLY A 28 -18.35 9.56 -11.06
CA GLY A 28 -18.20 9.13 -9.66
C GLY A 28 -17.54 7.76 -9.45
N GLY A 29 -17.06 7.09 -10.50
CA GLY A 29 -16.35 5.83 -10.33
C GLY A 29 -14.96 6.03 -9.72
N ARG A 30 -14.33 4.92 -9.31
CA ARG A 30 -13.10 4.95 -8.51
C ARG A 30 -12.05 4.02 -9.08
N VAL A 31 -10.79 4.43 -8.98
CA VAL A 31 -9.63 3.57 -9.20
C VAL A 31 -8.98 3.32 -7.85
N SER A 32 -8.75 2.05 -7.53
CA SER A 32 -8.09 1.66 -6.29
C SER A 32 -7.02 0.63 -6.55
N VAL A 33 -5.90 0.74 -5.85
CA VAL A 33 -4.84 -0.27 -5.83
C VAL A 33 -4.99 -1.09 -4.55
N ARG A 34 -5.08 -2.41 -4.71
CA ARG A 34 -5.14 -3.34 -3.58
C ARG A 34 -3.81 -4.04 -3.44
N VAL A 35 -3.28 -4.07 -2.22
CA VAL A 35 -1.96 -4.63 -1.91
C VAL A 35 -2.08 -5.62 -0.78
N VAL A 36 -1.36 -6.73 -0.90
CA VAL A 36 -1.25 -7.76 0.13
C VAL A 36 0.18 -7.77 0.65
N ALA A 37 0.30 -7.55 1.95
CA ALA A 37 1.55 -7.67 2.68
C ALA A 37 1.90 -9.16 2.91
N PRO A 38 3.20 -9.49 2.99
CA PRO A 38 3.63 -10.82 3.40
C PRO A 38 3.24 -11.11 4.85
N LEU A 39 3.30 -12.39 5.21
CA LEU A 39 3.09 -12.84 6.58
C LEU A 39 4.01 -12.08 7.54
N GLY A 40 3.42 -11.56 8.61
CA GLY A 40 4.17 -10.80 9.61
C GLY A 40 4.22 -9.29 9.37
N PHE A 41 3.42 -8.75 8.44
CA PHE A 41 3.17 -7.32 8.32
C PHE A 41 1.68 -7.01 8.31
N GLU A 42 1.32 -5.92 8.99
CA GLU A 42 -0.04 -5.40 9.07
C GLU A 42 -0.05 -3.94 8.63
N PHE A 43 -1.01 -3.56 7.80
CA PHE A 43 -1.27 -2.17 7.47
C PHE A 43 -2.10 -1.50 8.56
N ASP A 44 -1.73 -0.27 8.90
CA ASP A 44 -2.48 0.54 9.85
C ASP A 44 -3.76 1.12 9.21
N ALA A 45 -4.76 1.45 10.02
CA ALA A 45 -5.88 2.28 9.57
C ALA A 45 -5.34 3.67 9.18
N GLY A 46 -5.56 4.11 7.94
CA GLY A 46 -4.90 5.31 7.43
C GLY A 46 -3.43 5.05 7.06
N CYS A 47 -3.17 4.01 6.28
CA CYS A 47 -1.82 3.55 5.96
C CYS A 47 -1.00 4.47 5.05
N LEU A 48 -1.47 5.66 4.65
CA LEU A 48 -0.63 6.62 3.94
C LEU A 48 0.36 7.26 4.92
N ALA A 49 1.66 7.11 4.64
CA ALA A 49 2.69 7.72 5.48
C ALA A 49 2.94 9.19 5.18
N VAL A 50 2.52 9.66 4.00
CA VAL A 50 2.66 11.06 3.57
C VAL A 50 1.28 11.57 3.16
N VAL A 51 0.84 12.66 3.80
CA VAL A 51 -0.42 13.35 3.51
C VAL A 51 -0.13 14.85 3.40
N PRO A 52 -0.50 15.52 2.30
CA PRO A 52 -1.19 14.96 1.13
C PRO A 52 -0.26 14.09 0.26
N ASN A 53 -0.81 13.04 -0.38
CA ASN A 53 -0.12 12.28 -1.42
C ASN A 53 -0.63 12.73 -2.80
N PRO A 54 0.23 12.89 -3.81
CA PRO A 54 -0.16 13.43 -5.11
C PRO A 54 -1.06 12.51 -5.95
N VAL A 55 -1.10 11.20 -5.65
CA VAL A 55 -1.83 10.20 -6.46
C VAL A 55 -2.98 9.59 -5.67
N PHE A 56 -2.74 9.27 -4.39
CA PHE A 56 -3.70 8.59 -3.54
C PHE A 56 -4.32 9.55 -2.52
N SER A 57 -5.65 9.54 -2.41
CA SER A 57 -6.38 10.36 -1.44
C SER A 57 -6.53 9.66 -0.09
N SER A 58 -6.48 8.33 -0.06
CA SER A 58 -6.63 7.55 1.18
C SER A 58 -6.01 6.15 1.07
N CYS A 59 -5.73 5.54 2.23
CA CYS A 59 -5.32 4.15 2.36
C CYS A 59 -6.04 3.51 3.54
N ALA A 60 -6.81 2.46 3.27
CA ALA A 60 -7.51 1.66 4.28
C ALA A 60 -6.79 0.33 4.49
N GLY A 61 -6.11 0.18 5.62
CA GLY A 61 -5.44 -1.05 6.04
C GLY A 61 -6.35 -1.94 6.88
N THR A 62 -6.26 -3.26 6.69
CA THR A 62 -6.94 -4.28 7.50
C THR A 62 -6.10 -5.55 7.53
N GLY A 63 -5.36 -5.74 8.63
CA GLY A 63 -4.39 -6.83 8.73
C GLY A 63 -3.37 -6.73 7.60
N ARG A 64 -3.18 -7.81 6.83
CA ARG A 64 -2.23 -7.83 5.70
C ARG A 64 -2.72 -7.12 4.43
N PHE A 65 -3.94 -6.59 4.41
CA PHE A 65 -4.53 -6.00 3.21
C PHE A 65 -4.55 -4.49 3.31
N ALA A 66 -4.27 -3.80 2.21
CA ALA A 66 -4.51 -2.37 2.07
C ALA A 66 -5.22 -2.06 0.76
N VAL A 67 -6.10 -1.06 0.81
CA VAL A 67 -6.74 -0.48 -0.37
C VAL A 67 -6.36 1.00 -0.43
N LEU A 68 -5.61 1.38 -1.45
CA LEU A 68 -5.29 2.77 -1.77
C LEU A 68 -6.31 3.29 -2.77
N ALA A 69 -7.00 4.39 -2.44
CA ALA A 69 -7.93 5.03 -3.37
C ALA A 69 -7.23 6.18 -4.09
N ALA A 70 -7.31 6.20 -5.42
CA ALA A 70 -6.79 7.31 -6.22
C ALA A 70 -7.63 8.58 -6.01
N GLY A 71 -6.99 9.76 -6.00
CA GLY A 71 -7.66 11.05 -5.79
C GLY A 71 -8.62 11.43 -6.91
N ASP A 72 -8.14 11.43 -8.16
CA ASP A 72 -8.90 11.90 -9.32
C ASP A 72 -9.56 10.75 -10.11
N ALA A 73 -9.96 9.70 -9.41
CA ALA A 73 -10.49 8.46 -10.02
C ALA A 73 -9.57 7.90 -11.12
N GLY A 74 -8.26 8.13 -10.99
CA GLY A 74 -7.28 7.72 -11.98
C GLY A 74 -5.88 7.52 -11.41
N LEU A 75 -5.15 6.61 -12.03
CA LEU A 75 -3.75 6.32 -11.74
C LEU A 75 -2.92 6.77 -12.95
N PRO A 76 -1.91 7.64 -12.79
CA PRO A 76 -1.09 8.09 -13.91
C PRO A 76 -0.26 6.94 -14.49
N ALA A 77 0.16 7.09 -15.75
CA ALA A 77 1.16 6.21 -16.34
C ALA A 77 2.55 6.46 -15.73
N GLY A 78 3.41 5.45 -15.80
CA GLY A 78 4.79 5.54 -15.35
C GLY A 78 4.94 5.40 -13.83
N ARG A 79 6.16 5.65 -13.36
CA ARG A 79 6.57 5.36 -11.98
C ARG A 79 5.90 6.28 -10.96
N THR A 80 5.21 5.68 -10.00
CA THR A 80 4.67 6.30 -8.80
C THR A 80 5.21 5.58 -7.58
N VAL A 81 5.76 6.32 -6.61
CA VAL A 81 6.21 5.77 -5.33
C VAL A 81 5.28 6.27 -4.23
N VAL A 82 4.73 5.35 -3.43
CA VAL A 82 3.90 5.66 -2.27
C VAL A 82 4.50 5.05 -1.01
N MET A 83 4.56 5.86 0.05
CA MET A 83 5.04 5.44 1.36
C MET A 83 3.87 5.02 2.23
N LEU A 84 3.93 3.83 2.80
CA LEU A 84 2.87 3.21 3.58
C LEU A 84 3.30 2.90 5.00
N TRP A 85 2.46 3.21 5.98
CA TRP A 85 2.64 2.75 7.36
C TRP A 85 2.27 1.27 7.47
N VAL A 86 3.22 0.48 7.95
CA VAL A 86 3.05 -0.94 8.23
C VAL A 86 3.66 -1.26 9.57
N THR A 87 3.09 -2.24 10.25
CA THR A 87 3.55 -2.72 11.54
C THR A 87 4.02 -4.16 11.37
N ASN A 88 5.28 -4.44 11.72
CA ASN A 88 5.80 -5.80 11.66
C ASN A 88 5.35 -6.62 12.88
N ALA A 89 5.15 -7.92 12.69
CA ALA A 89 4.92 -8.87 13.77
C ALA A 89 6.20 -9.10 14.58
N ARG A 90 6.06 -9.81 15.72
CA ARG A 90 7.20 -10.18 16.56
C ARG A 90 8.25 -11.03 15.85
N MET A 91 7.85 -11.66 14.75
CA MET A 91 8.68 -12.49 13.90
C MET A 91 8.30 -12.23 12.46
N THR A 92 9.28 -11.83 11.66
CA THR A 92 9.12 -11.55 10.25
C THR A 92 10.13 -12.41 9.49
N PRO A 93 9.71 -13.17 8.47
CA PRO A 93 10.64 -13.96 7.65
C PRO A 93 11.72 -13.08 7.02
N ALA A 94 12.84 -13.66 6.59
CA ALA A 94 13.86 -12.91 5.85
C ALA A 94 13.32 -12.44 4.49
N ASP A 95 12.54 -13.30 3.84
CA ASP A 95 11.91 -13.03 2.54
C ASP A 95 10.50 -12.47 2.73
N ASN A 96 10.26 -11.27 2.19
CA ASN A 96 8.99 -10.55 2.35
C ASN A 96 8.58 -9.94 1.01
N THR A 97 8.01 -10.76 0.13
CA THR A 97 7.48 -10.29 -1.15
C THR A 97 6.04 -9.79 -0.96
N TRP A 98 5.76 -8.59 -1.46
CA TRP A 98 4.44 -7.95 -1.44
C TRP A 98 3.81 -8.14 -2.81
N THR A 99 2.49 -8.32 -2.86
CA THR A 99 1.78 -8.55 -4.13
C THR A 99 0.63 -7.57 -4.31
N LEU A 100 0.34 -7.27 -5.57
CA LEU A 100 -0.93 -6.65 -5.93
C LEU A 100 -2.03 -7.71 -5.79
N ALA A 101 -3.12 -7.35 -5.11
CA ALA A 101 -4.26 -8.25 -4.99
C ALA A 101 -5.01 -8.28 -6.32
N SER A 102 -5.34 -9.49 -6.80
CA SER A 102 -6.23 -9.74 -7.94
C SER A 102 -7.69 -9.44 -7.60
#